data_AF-A0A6A2FH07-F1
#
_entry.id   AF-A0A6A2FH07-F1
#
_cell.length_a   1.000
_cell.length_b   1.000
_cell.length_c   1.000
_cell.angle_alpha   90.00
_cell.angle_beta   90.00
_cell.angle_gamma   90.00
#
_symmetry.space_group_name_H-M   'P 1'
#
loop_
_entity.id
_entity.type
_entity.pdbx_description
1 polymer ?
#
loop_
_entity_poly.entity_id
_entity_poly.type
_entity_poly.pdbx_seq_one_letter_code
_entity_poly.pdbx_strand_id
1 'polypeptide(L)'
;MNTTTIDSMVQRKLIEILRILHENQEPIGARLIADKMNERGYPIGERGVRYHLRILDERGLTKRQGYDGRIITERGTKELENALVGDRMGFIITRIEKLIYDTTFDLKTGQGNVIINTSIIDKKDIDKTLEVMQHVISEGYCFSPFVKIMEEETSNSDINIPEGKIGIATMCSITIDGVLLKNGIPVTPKYGGLLDVKNRKPTGFEDIIVYNGTSIDPMKIFISKKMTHVLDAVDTGSGRLLANLREIPMSSVLEAQKVLKSAMGIGIADITRIGEPGMSVLNAPVDSGKVGVVVYAGTNIMAAVEESGINVATFPISTIMDFKELTAL
;
A
#
# COMPACT_ATOMS: atom_id res chain seq x y z
N MET A 1 25.48 -10.69 20.10
CA MET A 1 24.82 -11.37 18.97
C MET A 1 23.71 -12.27 19.51
N ASN A 2 22.53 -12.23 18.89
CA ASN A 2 21.50 -13.29 18.83
C ASN A 2 20.41 -13.45 19.89
N THR A 3 20.11 -12.51 20.79
CA THR A 3 18.94 -12.69 21.69
C THR A 3 17.61 -12.28 21.03
N THR A 4 17.59 -11.21 20.25
CA THR A 4 16.36 -10.64 19.66
C THR A 4 15.84 -11.43 18.45
N THR A 5 16.73 -12.07 17.69
CA THR A 5 16.40 -12.82 16.46
C THR A 5 15.85 -14.21 16.73
N ILE A 6 16.29 -14.85 17.83
CA ILE A 6 15.82 -16.18 18.24
C ILE A 6 14.39 -16.07 18.81
N ASP A 7 14.12 -15.01 19.57
CA ASP A 7 12.80 -14.74 20.16
C ASP A 7 11.74 -14.47 19.08
N SER A 8 12.09 -13.76 18.01
CA SER A 8 11.15 -13.48 16.90
C SER A 8 10.80 -14.73 16.06
N MET A 9 11.76 -15.64 15.84
CA MET A 9 11.50 -16.88 15.08
C MET A 9 10.63 -17.86 15.88
N VAL A 10 10.83 -17.93 17.20
CA VAL A 10 9.99 -18.72 18.10
C VAL A 10 8.59 -18.11 18.19
N GLN A 11 8.47 -16.79 18.30
CA GLN A 11 7.18 -16.11 18.27
C GLN A 11 6.38 -16.40 16.99
N ARG A 12 7.00 -16.29 15.80
CA ARG A 12 6.32 -16.61 14.52
C ARG A 12 5.77 -18.03 14.49
N LYS A 13 6.54 -19.01 15.00
CA LYS A 13 6.10 -20.40 15.12
C LYS A 13 4.93 -20.57 16.11
N LEU A 14 4.91 -19.81 17.21
CA LEU A 14 3.80 -19.83 18.17
C LEU A 14 2.51 -19.26 17.56
N ILE A 15 2.61 -18.16 16.82
CA ILE A 15 1.46 -17.54 16.13
C ILE A 15 0.91 -18.44 15.04
N GLU A 16 1.77 -19.06 14.23
CA GLU A 16 1.31 -19.94 13.16
C GLU A 16 0.64 -21.20 13.72
N ILE A 17 1.12 -21.74 14.84
CA ILE A 17 0.43 -22.83 15.56
C ILE A 17 -0.95 -22.39 16.05
N LEU A 18 -1.10 -21.16 16.59
CA LEU A 18 -2.41 -20.62 16.97
C LEU A 18 -3.35 -20.48 15.76
N ARG A 19 -2.83 -20.03 14.61
CA ARG A 19 -3.59 -19.92 13.36
C ARG A 19 -4.12 -21.27 12.89
N ILE A 20 -3.26 -22.29 12.86
CA ILE A 20 -3.64 -23.66 12.51
C ILE A 20 -4.72 -24.17 13.47
N LEU A 21 -4.61 -23.91 14.78
CA LEU A 21 -5.63 -24.30 15.75
C LEU A 21 -6.95 -23.53 15.59
N HIS A 22 -6.91 -22.27 15.16
CA HIS A 22 -8.12 -21.47 14.94
C HIS A 22 -8.90 -21.92 13.69
N GLU A 23 -8.19 -22.27 12.62
CA GLU A 23 -8.80 -22.78 11.38
C GLU A 23 -9.40 -24.18 11.53
N ASN A 24 -8.99 -24.94 12.56
CA ASN A 24 -9.49 -26.28 12.82
C ASN A 24 -10.43 -26.21 14.03
N GLN A 25 -11.74 -26.35 13.78
CA GLN A 25 -12.77 -26.28 14.81
C GLN A 25 -12.78 -27.49 15.78
N GLU A 26 -11.96 -28.51 15.50
CA GLU A 26 -11.81 -29.73 16.30
C GLU A 26 -10.41 -29.81 16.96
N PRO A 27 -10.27 -30.54 18.08
CA PRO A 27 -8.97 -30.76 18.70
C PRO A 27 -8.01 -31.46 17.73
N ILE A 28 -6.82 -30.87 17.53
CA ILE A 28 -5.80 -31.45 16.66
C ILE A 28 -4.50 -31.73 17.40
N GLY A 29 -3.87 -32.85 17.05
CA GLY A 29 -2.64 -33.35 17.66
C GLY A 29 -1.37 -32.73 17.06
N ALA A 30 -0.25 -32.86 17.79
CA ALA A 30 1.03 -32.27 17.41
C ALA A 30 1.59 -32.77 16.06
N ARG A 31 1.20 -33.97 15.62
CA ARG A 31 1.60 -34.53 14.31
C ARG A 31 0.98 -33.75 13.17
N LEU A 32 -0.34 -33.60 13.17
CA LEU A 32 -1.08 -32.85 12.14
C LEU A 32 -0.67 -31.38 12.11
N ILE A 33 -0.43 -30.79 13.29
CA ILE A 33 0.07 -29.41 13.38
C ILE A 33 1.48 -29.31 12.76
N ALA A 34 2.36 -30.29 12.97
CA ALA A 34 3.68 -30.31 12.35
C ALA A 34 3.58 -30.40 10.82
N ASP A 35 2.73 -31.26 10.29
CA ASP A 35 2.53 -31.41 8.84
C ASP A 35 2.07 -30.07 8.21
N LYS A 36 1.03 -29.44 8.79
CA LYS A 36 0.54 -28.12 8.36
C LYS A 36 1.58 -27.00 8.50
N MET A 37 2.39 -27.02 9.54
CA MET A 37 3.49 -26.06 9.71
C MET A 37 4.53 -26.20 8.58
N ASN A 38 4.88 -27.43 8.19
CA ASN A 38 5.84 -27.66 7.10
C ASN A 38 5.25 -27.26 5.74
N GLU A 39 3.96 -27.54 5.48
CA GLU A 39 3.25 -27.07 4.27
C GLU A 39 3.29 -25.53 4.14
N ARG A 40 3.27 -24.82 5.28
CA ARG A 40 3.32 -23.35 5.34
C ARG A 40 4.74 -22.78 5.40
N GLY A 41 5.77 -23.59 5.17
CA GLY A 41 7.15 -23.15 5.12
C GLY A 41 7.83 -22.96 6.48
N TYR A 42 7.26 -23.48 7.57
CA TYR A 42 7.86 -23.50 8.90
C TYR A 42 8.44 -24.87 9.22
N PRO A 43 9.74 -25.13 8.95
CA PRO A 43 10.34 -26.43 9.20
C PRO A 43 10.33 -26.76 10.70
N ILE A 44 9.57 -27.79 11.07
CA ILE A 44 9.43 -28.26 12.46
C ILE A 44 8.95 -29.71 12.54
N GLY A 45 9.50 -30.49 13.47
CA GLY A 45 9.02 -31.84 13.77
C GLY A 45 7.99 -31.86 14.91
N GLU A 46 7.28 -32.98 15.05
CA GLU A 46 6.24 -33.19 16.07
C GLU A 46 6.71 -32.89 17.51
N ARG A 47 7.97 -33.23 17.84
CA ARG A 47 8.57 -32.92 19.15
C ARG A 47 8.72 -31.42 19.38
N GLY A 48 9.08 -30.66 18.34
CA GLY A 48 9.18 -29.19 18.41
C GLY A 48 7.81 -28.53 18.54
N VAL A 49 6.81 -29.06 17.84
CA VAL A 49 5.42 -28.60 17.99
C VAL A 49 4.91 -28.85 19.42
N ARG A 50 5.18 -30.04 20.00
CA ARG A 50 4.83 -30.32 21.41
C ARG A 50 5.45 -29.31 22.39
N TYR A 51 6.68 -28.89 22.13
CA TYR A 51 7.37 -27.88 22.94
C TYR A 51 6.66 -26.52 22.86
N HIS A 52 6.38 -26.02 21.66
CA HIS A 52 5.67 -24.75 21.47
C HIS A 52 4.26 -24.76 22.04
N LEU A 53 3.53 -25.86 21.90
CA LEU A 53 2.21 -25.97 22.46
C LEU A 53 2.20 -26.01 24.01
N ARG A 54 3.29 -26.46 24.67
CA ARG A 54 3.42 -26.31 26.14
C ARG A 54 3.53 -24.85 26.53
N ILE A 55 4.30 -24.07 25.77
CA ILE A 55 4.43 -22.62 25.99
C ILE A 55 3.05 -21.93 25.80
N LEU A 56 2.28 -22.33 24.78
CA LEU A 56 0.94 -21.81 24.55
C LEU A 56 -0.05 -22.20 25.66
N ASP A 57 0.05 -23.42 26.19
CA ASP A 57 -0.76 -23.86 27.34
C ASP A 57 -0.42 -23.06 28.61
N GLU A 58 0.88 -22.86 28.90
CA GLU A 58 1.38 -22.07 30.05
C GLU A 58 0.93 -20.62 29.99
N ARG A 59 0.81 -20.05 28.78
CA ARG A 59 0.28 -18.70 28.54
C ARG A 59 -1.25 -18.64 28.55
N GLY A 60 -1.93 -19.78 28.66
CA GLY A 60 -3.38 -19.89 28.62
C GLY A 60 -3.98 -19.53 27.26
N LEU A 61 -3.21 -19.71 26.17
CA LEU A 61 -3.65 -19.43 24.80
C LEU A 61 -4.26 -20.67 24.15
N THR A 62 -3.79 -21.85 24.52
CA THR A 62 -4.35 -23.14 24.13
C THR A 62 -4.81 -23.93 25.33
N LYS A 63 -5.73 -24.88 25.12
CA LYS A 63 -6.19 -25.80 26.15
C LYS A 63 -6.17 -27.22 25.61
N ARG A 64 -5.67 -28.15 26.43
CA ARG A 64 -5.70 -29.58 26.12
C ARG A 64 -7.10 -30.13 26.29
N GLN A 65 -7.57 -30.87 25.29
CA GLN A 65 -8.82 -31.63 25.35
C GLN A 65 -8.47 -33.13 25.26
N GLY A 66 -8.28 -33.75 26.43
CA GLY A 66 -8.00 -35.19 26.54
C GLY A 66 -6.80 -35.68 25.72
N TYR A 67 -7.01 -36.77 24.99
CA TYR A 67 -6.05 -37.37 24.05
C TYR A 67 -6.20 -36.84 22.62
N ASP A 68 -7.29 -36.11 22.33
CA ASP A 68 -7.67 -35.69 20.96
C ASP A 68 -6.84 -34.50 20.45
N GLY A 69 -6.26 -33.72 21.37
CA GLY A 69 -5.29 -32.69 21.01
C GLY A 69 -5.45 -31.41 21.82
N ARG A 70 -5.30 -30.28 21.13
CA ARG A 70 -5.48 -28.94 21.70
C ARG A 70 -6.49 -28.14 20.90
N ILE A 71 -7.18 -27.26 21.60
CA ILE A 71 -8.03 -26.22 21.03
C ILE A 71 -7.46 -24.85 21.40
N ILE A 72 -7.74 -23.86 20.56
CA ILE A 72 -7.48 -22.46 20.89
C ILE A 72 -8.50 -21.98 21.92
N THR A 73 -8.06 -21.16 22.87
CA THR A 73 -8.94 -20.50 23.85
C THR A 73 -9.40 -19.14 23.33
N GLU A 74 -10.42 -18.52 23.94
CA GLU A 74 -10.80 -17.14 23.60
C GLU A 74 -9.63 -16.14 23.74
N ARG A 75 -8.79 -16.34 24.77
CA ARG A 75 -7.57 -15.53 24.95
C ARG A 75 -6.57 -15.79 23.83
N GLY A 76 -6.43 -17.05 23.40
CA GLY A 76 -5.66 -17.43 22.23
C GLY A 76 -6.16 -16.79 20.94
N THR A 77 -7.47 -16.72 20.74
CA THR A 77 -8.09 -16.06 19.58
C THR A 77 -7.81 -14.57 19.59
N LYS A 78 -7.96 -13.89 20.75
CA LYS A 78 -7.60 -12.47 20.90
C LYS A 78 -6.10 -12.22 20.69
N GLU A 79 -5.25 -13.10 21.20
CA GLU A 79 -3.80 -13.02 20.96
C GLU A 79 -3.46 -13.23 19.49
N LEU A 80 -4.11 -14.17 18.81
CA LEU A 80 -3.97 -14.37 17.37
C LEU A 80 -4.43 -13.13 16.61
N GLU A 81 -5.58 -12.54 16.95
CA GLU A 81 -6.05 -11.28 16.38
C GLU A 81 -5.07 -10.12 16.56
N ASN A 82 -4.44 -10.01 17.74
CA ASN A 82 -3.42 -9.00 18.03
C ASN A 82 -2.09 -9.30 17.33
N ALA A 83 -1.66 -10.55 17.28
CA ALA A 83 -0.46 -10.97 16.58
C ALA A 83 -0.60 -10.86 15.06
N LEU A 84 -1.81 -11.05 14.55
CA LEU A 84 -2.18 -10.70 13.19
C LEU A 84 -1.99 -9.20 12.92
N VAL A 85 -2.06 -8.31 13.92
CA VAL A 85 -1.67 -6.89 13.75
C VAL A 85 -0.15 -6.75 13.56
N GLY A 86 0.66 -7.59 14.23
CA GLY A 86 2.12 -7.66 14.04
C GLY A 86 2.55 -8.30 12.71
N ASP A 87 1.91 -9.40 12.28
CA ASP A 87 2.10 -10.01 10.94
C ASP A 87 1.54 -9.12 9.81
N ARG A 88 0.59 -8.24 10.13
CA ARG A 88 0.11 -7.20 9.23
C ARG A 88 1.16 -6.09 9.05
N MET A 89 2.06 -5.84 10.01
CA MET A 89 3.16 -4.88 9.82
C MET A 89 4.09 -5.40 8.71
N GLY A 90 4.15 -4.68 7.60
CA GLY A 90 4.87 -5.11 6.40
C GLY A 90 4.01 -5.80 5.33
N PHE A 91 2.72 -6.10 5.60
CA PHE A 91 1.81 -6.61 4.57
C PHE A 91 1.66 -5.63 3.40
N ILE A 92 1.64 -4.33 3.71
CA ILE A 92 1.55 -3.31 2.67
C ILE A 92 2.82 -3.24 1.83
N ILE A 93 4.03 -3.34 2.42
CA ILE A 93 5.26 -3.29 1.64
C ILE A 93 5.41 -4.53 0.75
N THR A 94 5.10 -5.73 1.25
CA THR A 94 5.11 -6.95 0.43
C THR A 94 4.09 -6.87 -0.73
N ARG A 95 2.91 -6.30 -0.48
CA ARG A 95 1.92 -6.04 -1.55
C ARG A 95 2.45 -5.03 -2.57
N ILE A 96 3.09 -3.95 -2.12
CA ILE A 96 3.72 -2.95 -2.98
C ILE A 96 4.79 -3.59 -3.86
N GLU A 97 5.71 -4.36 -3.27
CA GLU A 97 6.79 -5.04 -4.00
C GLU A 97 6.23 -5.99 -5.07
N LYS A 98 5.18 -6.75 -4.74
CA LYS A 98 4.48 -7.60 -5.71
C LYS A 98 3.91 -6.78 -6.88
N LEU A 99 3.19 -5.69 -6.58
CA LEU A 99 2.59 -4.85 -7.63
C LEU A 99 3.63 -4.14 -8.50
N ILE A 100 4.75 -3.69 -7.90
CA ILE A 100 5.90 -3.16 -8.64
C ILE A 100 6.43 -4.21 -9.62
N TYR A 101 6.58 -5.46 -9.17
CA TYR A 101 7.06 -6.56 -10.01
C TYR A 101 6.10 -6.89 -11.16
N ASP A 102 4.81 -6.94 -10.86
CA ASP A 102 3.72 -7.28 -11.79
C ASP A 102 3.40 -6.13 -12.78
N THR A 103 3.91 -4.92 -12.55
CA THR A 103 3.79 -3.79 -13.49
C THR A 103 4.57 -4.10 -14.77
N THR A 104 3.92 -4.03 -15.94
CA THR A 104 4.52 -4.35 -17.24
C THR A 104 4.53 -3.18 -18.23
N PHE A 105 4.11 -2.00 -17.79
CA PHE A 105 4.04 -0.83 -18.64
C PHE A 105 5.40 -0.45 -19.25
N ASP A 106 5.44 -0.34 -20.58
CA ASP A 106 6.61 0.04 -21.35
C ASP A 106 6.46 1.45 -21.95
N LEU A 107 7.38 2.35 -21.58
CA LEU A 107 7.38 3.76 -21.99
C LEU A 107 7.51 3.97 -23.51
N LYS A 108 8.09 3.02 -24.25
CA LYS A 108 8.35 3.18 -25.69
C LYS A 108 7.12 2.82 -26.51
N THR A 109 6.42 1.77 -26.10
CA THR A 109 5.22 1.26 -26.77
C THR A 109 3.94 1.90 -26.25
N GLY A 110 3.95 2.45 -25.03
CA GLY A 110 2.76 2.99 -24.37
C GLY A 110 1.76 1.90 -23.97
N GLN A 111 2.24 0.66 -23.75
CA GLN A 111 1.41 -0.50 -23.51
C GLN A 111 1.86 -1.27 -22.27
N GLY A 112 0.94 -2.03 -21.71
CA GLY A 112 1.18 -2.90 -20.57
C GLY A 112 0.38 -2.47 -19.37
N ASN A 113 0.67 -3.13 -18.26
CA ASN A 113 -0.12 -3.07 -17.06
C ASN A 113 0.40 -2.00 -16.10
N VAL A 114 -0.53 -1.24 -15.50
CA VAL A 114 -0.27 -0.20 -14.48
C VAL A 114 -1.01 -0.53 -13.18
N ILE A 115 -0.60 0.11 -12.09
CA ILE A 115 -1.24 -0.05 -10.78
C ILE A 115 -2.30 1.03 -10.63
N ILE A 116 -3.49 0.66 -10.16
CA ILE A 116 -4.59 1.60 -9.90
C ILE A 116 -4.97 1.66 -8.41
N ASN A 117 -5.50 2.80 -8.00
CA ASN A 117 -6.34 2.94 -6.82
C ASN A 117 -7.80 2.82 -7.25
N THR A 118 -8.67 2.35 -6.36
CA THR A 118 -10.11 2.28 -6.64
C THR A 118 -10.86 3.11 -5.62
N SER A 119 -11.80 3.92 -6.08
CA SER A 119 -12.73 4.64 -5.22
C SER A 119 -14.16 4.31 -5.61
N ILE A 120 -15.06 4.25 -4.64
CA ILE A 120 -16.48 3.98 -4.85
C ILE A 120 -17.30 5.17 -4.37
N ILE A 121 -18.22 5.65 -5.21
CA ILE A 121 -19.14 6.76 -4.90
C ILE A 121 -20.58 6.37 -5.26
N ASP A 122 -21.55 7.15 -4.78
CA ASP A 122 -22.94 7.07 -5.25
C ASP A 122 -23.05 7.49 -6.72
N LYS A 123 -23.76 6.71 -7.53
CA LYS A 123 -23.90 6.96 -8.98
C LYS A 123 -24.47 8.34 -9.32
N LYS A 124 -25.34 8.87 -8.45
CA LYS A 124 -25.94 10.22 -8.58
C LYS A 124 -24.90 11.36 -8.49
N ASP A 125 -23.74 11.12 -7.90
CA ASP A 125 -22.72 12.15 -7.64
C ASP A 125 -21.65 12.20 -8.74
N ILE A 126 -21.83 11.44 -9.84
CA ILE A 126 -20.83 11.29 -10.90
C ILE A 126 -20.49 12.62 -11.60
N ASP A 127 -21.48 13.44 -11.95
CA ASP A 127 -21.25 14.67 -12.70
C ASP A 127 -20.39 15.66 -11.91
N LYS A 128 -20.76 15.90 -10.64
CA LYS A 128 -19.97 16.73 -9.71
C LYS A 128 -18.60 16.12 -9.44
N THR A 129 -18.50 14.80 -9.38
CA THR A 129 -17.21 14.12 -9.21
C THR A 129 -16.29 14.41 -10.39
N LEU A 130 -16.76 14.25 -11.62
CA LEU A 130 -15.96 14.51 -12.83
C LEU A 130 -15.49 15.97 -12.91
N GLU A 131 -16.35 16.93 -12.53
CA GLU A 131 -15.98 18.35 -12.46
C GLU A 131 -14.81 18.58 -11.50
N VAL A 132 -14.89 18.05 -10.27
CA VAL A 132 -13.81 18.17 -9.28
C VAL A 132 -12.54 17.46 -9.75
N MET A 133 -12.66 16.28 -10.34
CA MET A 133 -11.52 15.53 -10.87
C MET A 133 -10.78 16.31 -11.96
N GLN A 134 -11.51 16.89 -12.91
CA GLN A 134 -10.93 17.72 -13.98
C GLN A 134 -10.21 18.94 -13.42
N HIS A 135 -10.78 19.59 -12.40
CA HIS A 135 -10.18 20.76 -11.75
C HIS A 135 -8.86 20.43 -11.04
N VAL A 136 -8.78 19.28 -10.35
CA VAL A 136 -7.53 18.82 -9.71
C VAL A 136 -6.45 18.49 -10.75
N ILE A 137 -6.85 17.85 -11.85
CA ILE A 137 -5.95 17.45 -12.94
C ILE A 137 -5.38 18.69 -13.65
N SER A 138 -6.23 19.67 -13.97
CA SER A 138 -5.82 20.88 -14.70
C SER A 138 -4.83 21.76 -13.92
N GLU A 139 -4.94 21.78 -12.59
CA GLU A 139 -4.03 22.53 -11.70
C GLU A 139 -2.74 21.76 -11.35
N GLY A 140 -2.55 20.52 -11.84
CA GLY A 140 -1.29 19.79 -11.72
C GLY A 140 -1.02 19.19 -10.33
N TYR A 141 -2.07 18.82 -9.59
CA TYR A 141 -1.96 18.22 -8.25
C TYR A 141 -2.23 16.71 -8.21
N CYS A 142 -2.31 16.09 -9.38
CA CYS A 142 -2.48 14.64 -9.54
C CYS A 142 -1.19 13.97 -10.01
N PHE A 143 -1.07 12.66 -9.77
CA PHE A 143 0.04 11.86 -10.31
C PHE A 143 -0.06 11.64 -11.83
N SER A 144 -1.28 11.49 -12.35
CA SER A 144 -1.58 11.18 -13.75
C SER A 144 -3.06 11.47 -14.04
N PRO A 145 -3.42 11.95 -15.25
CA PRO A 145 -4.80 12.27 -15.62
C PRO A 145 -5.62 11.03 -16.06
N PHE A 146 -5.00 9.85 -16.16
CA PHE A 146 -5.65 8.65 -16.67
C PHE A 146 -6.54 8.00 -15.60
N VAL A 147 -7.81 7.80 -15.96
CA VAL A 147 -8.84 7.24 -15.09
C VAL A 147 -9.71 6.22 -15.83
N LYS A 148 -10.42 5.38 -15.09
CA LYS A 148 -11.49 4.53 -15.64
C LYS A 148 -12.71 4.58 -14.74
N ILE A 149 -13.87 4.77 -15.36
CA ILE A 149 -15.16 4.62 -14.71
C ILE A 149 -15.59 3.16 -14.86
N MET A 150 -15.97 2.53 -13.75
CA MET A 150 -16.36 1.13 -13.67
C MET A 150 -17.81 1.09 -13.17
N GLU A 151 -18.68 0.53 -14.00
CA GLU A 151 -20.08 0.33 -13.64
C GLU A 151 -20.25 -0.87 -12.68
N GLU A 152 -21.45 -0.99 -12.15
CA GLU A 152 -21.91 -2.12 -11.36
C GLU A 152 -21.58 -3.46 -12.06
N GLU A 153 -21.23 -4.48 -11.28
CA GLU A 153 -20.95 -5.85 -11.77
C GLU A 153 -19.77 -5.99 -12.77
N THR A 154 -19.05 -4.92 -13.08
CA THR A 154 -17.89 -4.92 -14.02
C THR A 154 -16.56 -5.19 -13.29
N SER A 155 -16.59 -5.86 -12.12
CA SER A 155 -15.43 -5.92 -11.22
C SER A 155 -14.22 -6.65 -11.81
N ASN A 156 -13.07 -5.97 -11.86
CA ASN A 156 -11.77 -6.63 -11.85
C ASN A 156 -11.52 -7.21 -10.45
N SER A 157 -11.44 -8.55 -10.40
CA SER A 157 -11.05 -9.54 -9.38
C SER A 157 -11.10 -9.25 -7.85
N ASP A 158 -10.92 -8.03 -7.34
CA ASP A 158 -10.67 -7.79 -5.91
C ASP A 158 -11.64 -6.81 -5.22
N ILE A 159 -12.40 -6.00 -5.98
CA ILE A 159 -13.33 -5.00 -5.42
C ILE A 159 -14.68 -5.08 -6.12
N ASN A 160 -15.71 -5.46 -5.37
CA ASN A 160 -17.10 -5.49 -5.86
C ASN A 160 -17.74 -4.10 -5.74
N ILE A 161 -18.32 -3.61 -6.83
CA ILE A 161 -19.04 -2.32 -6.87
C ILE A 161 -20.52 -2.62 -6.58
N PRO A 162 -21.07 -2.14 -5.45
CA PRO A 162 -22.47 -2.40 -5.09
C PRO A 162 -23.45 -1.75 -6.07
N GLU A 163 -24.67 -2.28 -6.14
CA GLU A 163 -25.79 -1.64 -6.85
C GLU A 163 -26.00 -0.19 -6.39
N GLY A 164 -26.28 0.72 -7.33
CA GLY A 164 -26.43 2.15 -7.10
C GLY A 164 -25.12 2.92 -6.92
N LYS A 165 -23.97 2.25 -7.04
CA LYS A 165 -22.63 2.85 -6.91
C LYS A 165 -21.86 2.77 -8.22
N ILE A 166 -20.81 3.58 -8.31
CA ILE A 166 -19.86 3.53 -9.43
C ILE A 166 -18.44 3.49 -8.89
N GLY A 167 -17.58 2.72 -9.55
CA GLY A 167 -16.16 2.64 -9.26
C GLY A 167 -15.37 3.62 -10.13
N ILE A 168 -14.35 4.24 -9.55
CA ILE A 168 -13.42 5.12 -10.24
C ILE A 168 -12.02 4.60 -9.98
N ALA A 169 -11.31 4.23 -11.05
CA ALA A 169 -9.91 3.89 -11.00
C ALA A 169 -9.06 5.11 -11.30
N THR A 170 -8.07 5.42 -10.46
CA THR A 170 -7.04 6.42 -10.73
C THR A 170 -5.66 5.77 -10.69
N MET A 171 -4.72 6.25 -11.50
CA MET A 171 -3.38 5.65 -11.53
C MET A 171 -2.64 5.85 -10.20
N CYS A 172 -2.07 4.76 -9.67
CA CYS A 172 -1.28 4.79 -8.45
C CYS A 172 0.15 5.24 -8.74
N SER A 173 0.71 6.07 -7.86
CA SER A 173 2.07 6.58 -7.99
C SER A 173 3.13 5.48 -8.00
N ILE A 174 2.81 4.31 -7.43
CA ILE A 174 3.69 3.14 -7.41
C ILE A 174 3.92 2.55 -8.81
N THR A 175 3.08 2.90 -9.79
CA THR A 175 3.31 2.54 -11.20
C THR A 175 4.68 3.02 -11.68
N ILE A 176 5.13 4.22 -11.26
CA ILE A 176 6.46 4.72 -11.66
C ILE A 176 7.58 3.86 -11.08
N ASP A 177 7.36 3.24 -9.92
CA ASP A 177 8.34 2.39 -9.27
C ASP A 177 8.53 1.08 -10.08
N GLY A 178 7.43 0.52 -10.61
CA GLY A 178 7.48 -0.59 -11.57
C GLY A 178 8.21 -0.22 -12.87
N VAL A 179 7.92 0.94 -13.44
CA VAL A 179 8.57 1.45 -14.66
C VAL A 179 10.08 1.64 -14.46
N LEU A 180 10.49 2.23 -13.34
CA LEU A 180 11.91 2.40 -12.99
C LEU A 180 12.61 1.03 -12.87
N LEU A 181 11.99 0.08 -12.18
CA LEU A 181 12.54 -1.27 -12.00
C LEU A 181 12.75 -1.97 -13.35
N LYS A 182 11.78 -1.90 -14.28
CA LYS A 182 11.91 -2.49 -15.62
C LYS A 182 12.98 -1.83 -16.49
N ASN A 183 13.34 -0.58 -16.19
CA ASN A 183 14.47 0.11 -16.82
C ASN A 183 15.80 -0.10 -16.06
N GLY A 184 15.87 -1.09 -15.16
CA GLY A 184 17.09 -1.46 -14.45
C GLY A 184 17.47 -0.53 -13.29
N ILE A 185 16.54 0.29 -12.81
CA ILE A 185 16.76 1.24 -11.72
C ILE A 185 16.08 0.70 -10.46
N PRO A 186 16.85 0.26 -9.44
CA PRO A 186 16.28 -0.13 -8.17
C PRO A 186 15.58 1.07 -7.52
N VAL A 187 14.39 0.84 -6.96
CA VAL A 187 13.58 1.87 -6.32
C VAL A 187 12.94 1.30 -5.06
N THR A 188 12.85 2.13 -4.01
CA THR A 188 12.27 1.75 -2.73
C THR A 188 11.27 2.81 -2.29
N PRO A 189 9.95 2.52 -2.34
CA PRO A 189 8.93 3.39 -1.73
C PRO A 189 9.14 3.45 -0.23
N LYS A 190 9.44 4.64 0.30
CA LYS A 190 9.87 4.80 1.69
C LYS A 190 8.79 5.40 2.57
N TYR A 191 8.21 6.51 2.14
CA TYR A 191 7.19 7.23 2.90
C TYR A 191 5.94 7.53 2.08
N GLY A 192 4.80 7.47 2.75
CA GLY A 192 3.61 8.21 2.38
C GLY A 192 3.38 9.34 3.39
N GLY A 193 3.01 10.53 2.93
CA GLY A 193 2.90 11.70 3.80
C GLY A 193 1.97 12.80 3.29
N LEU A 194 1.80 13.80 4.15
CA LEU A 194 1.16 15.08 3.84
C LEU A 194 2.25 16.10 3.47
N LEU A 195 2.15 16.63 2.27
CA LEU A 195 3.04 17.64 1.71
C LEU A 195 2.34 19.00 1.75
N ASP A 196 2.93 19.94 2.47
CA ASP A 196 2.48 21.34 2.46
C ASP A 196 2.83 21.99 1.12
N VAL A 197 1.86 22.69 0.56
CA VAL A 197 1.98 23.46 -0.67
C VAL A 197 1.60 24.90 -0.33
N LYS A 198 2.47 25.85 -0.71
CA LYS A 198 2.24 27.29 -0.54
C LYS A 198 2.59 28.02 -1.81
N ASN A 199 1.71 28.91 -2.28
CA ASN A 199 1.89 29.65 -3.53
C ASN A 199 2.26 28.74 -4.72
N ARG A 200 1.54 27.62 -4.87
CA ARG A 200 1.73 26.56 -5.87
C ARG A 200 3.09 25.88 -5.84
N LYS A 201 3.79 25.94 -4.70
CA LYS A 201 5.10 25.31 -4.51
C LYS A 201 5.09 24.37 -3.32
N PRO A 202 5.61 23.14 -3.47
CA PRO A 202 5.79 22.22 -2.35
C PRO A 202 6.86 22.78 -1.40
N THR A 203 6.55 22.88 -0.12
CA THR A 203 7.44 23.45 0.91
C THR A 203 8.12 22.36 1.73
N GLY A 204 7.39 21.31 2.11
CA GLY A 204 7.90 20.24 2.95
C GLY A 204 6.82 19.27 3.40
N PHE A 205 7.21 18.03 3.71
CA PHE A 205 6.34 17.10 4.39
C PHE A 205 6.08 17.57 5.83
N GLU A 206 4.82 17.65 6.23
CA GLU A 206 4.42 17.92 7.62
C GLU A 206 4.39 16.62 8.43
N ASP A 207 3.81 15.58 7.83
CA ASP A 207 3.66 14.25 8.42
C ASP A 207 4.11 13.19 7.41
N ILE A 208 4.86 12.19 7.89
CA ILE A 208 5.28 11.03 7.09
C ILE A 208 5.07 9.74 7.87
N ILE A 209 4.71 8.67 7.15
CA ILE A 209 4.61 7.31 7.68
C ILE A 209 5.47 6.40 6.79
N VAL A 210 6.32 5.60 7.44
CA VAL A 210 7.20 4.64 6.75
C VAL A 210 6.39 3.42 6.30
N TYR A 211 6.45 3.07 5.01
CA TYR A 211 5.72 1.90 4.48
C TYR A 211 6.15 0.58 5.13
N ASN A 212 7.45 0.42 5.44
CA ASN A 212 7.96 -0.78 6.11
C ASN A 212 7.55 -0.87 7.59
N GLY A 213 7.01 0.21 8.17
CA GLY A 213 6.60 0.27 9.58
C GLY A 213 5.09 0.19 9.78
N THR A 214 4.30 -0.10 8.74
CA THR A 214 2.83 -0.08 8.83
C THR A 214 2.20 -1.25 8.09
N SER A 215 0.96 -1.55 8.46
CA SER A 215 0.10 -2.52 7.78
C SER A 215 -0.97 -1.88 6.90
N ILE A 216 -1.22 -0.59 7.11
CA ILE A 216 -2.25 0.19 6.44
C ILE A 216 -1.53 1.19 5.56
N ASP A 217 -2.02 1.39 4.34
CA ASP A 217 -1.52 2.44 3.46
C ASP A 217 -1.62 3.81 4.16
N PRO A 218 -0.50 4.56 4.32
CA PRO A 218 -0.50 5.92 4.84
C PRO A 218 -1.54 6.85 4.19
N MET A 219 -1.74 6.76 2.87
CA MET A 219 -2.69 7.58 2.13
C MET A 219 -4.11 7.39 2.67
N LYS A 220 -4.49 6.13 2.93
CA LYS A 220 -5.80 5.81 3.52
C LYS A 220 -5.94 6.40 4.92
N ILE A 221 -4.88 6.41 5.72
CA ILE A 221 -4.88 6.98 7.06
C ILE A 221 -5.17 8.48 7.00
N PHE A 222 -4.42 9.23 6.18
CA PHE A 222 -4.57 10.69 6.07
C PHE A 222 -5.93 11.11 5.52
N ILE A 223 -6.44 10.42 4.49
CA ILE A 223 -7.79 10.64 3.93
C ILE A 223 -8.85 10.38 5.00
N SER A 224 -8.82 9.22 5.66
CA SER A 224 -9.83 8.86 6.68
C SER A 224 -9.87 9.80 7.89
N LYS A 225 -8.75 10.47 8.17
CA LYS A 225 -8.63 11.48 9.24
C LYS A 225 -8.97 12.90 8.77
N LYS A 226 -9.37 13.09 7.52
CA LYS A 226 -9.69 14.38 6.90
C LYS A 226 -8.57 15.40 7.07
N MET A 227 -7.32 14.96 6.85
CA MET A 227 -6.13 15.80 7.03
C MET A 227 -5.70 16.51 5.75
N THR A 228 -6.29 16.16 4.60
CA THR A 228 -5.99 16.78 3.31
C THR A 228 -6.78 18.06 3.11
N HIS A 229 -6.20 18.94 2.31
CA HIS A 229 -6.79 20.19 1.82
C HIS A 229 -6.35 20.36 0.37
N VAL A 230 -6.80 19.44 -0.48
CA VAL A 230 -6.47 19.44 -1.91
C VAL A 230 -7.22 20.56 -2.62
N LEU A 231 -8.51 20.76 -2.34
CA LEU A 231 -9.30 21.82 -2.96
C LEU A 231 -8.74 23.22 -2.65
N ASP A 232 -8.28 23.46 -1.41
CA ASP A 232 -7.63 24.71 -1.05
C ASP A 232 -6.38 24.96 -1.92
N ALA A 233 -5.59 23.92 -2.19
CA ALA A 233 -4.39 24.02 -3.03
C ALA A 233 -4.72 24.30 -4.50
N VAL A 234 -5.80 23.69 -5.00
CA VAL A 234 -6.32 23.90 -6.35
C VAL A 234 -6.83 25.34 -6.51
N ASP A 235 -7.64 25.83 -5.57
CA ASP A 235 -8.32 27.13 -5.69
C ASP A 235 -7.43 28.32 -5.32
N THR A 236 -6.54 28.15 -4.34
CA THR A 236 -5.73 29.26 -3.77
C THR A 236 -4.23 29.11 -4.01
N GLY A 237 -3.80 27.94 -4.51
CA GLY A 237 -2.39 27.59 -4.58
C GLY A 237 -1.76 27.20 -3.24
N SER A 238 -2.54 27.08 -2.16
CA SER A 238 -2.02 26.65 -0.86
C SER A 238 -2.91 25.62 -0.17
N GLY A 239 -2.32 24.55 0.33
CA GLY A 239 -3.06 23.45 0.94
C GLY A 239 -2.16 22.27 1.32
N ARG A 240 -2.78 21.15 1.71
CA ARG A 240 -2.08 19.96 2.20
C ARG A 240 -2.45 18.76 1.35
N LEU A 241 -1.48 18.27 0.59
CA LEU A 241 -1.70 17.22 -0.41
C LEU A 241 -1.02 15.93 0.01
N LEU A 242 -1.52 14.82 -0.48
CA LEU A 242 -0.87 13.53 -0.31
C LEU A 242 0.30 13.41 -1.29
N ALA A 243 1.44 12.93 -0.79
CA ALA A 243 2.61 12.66 -1.60
C ALA A 243 3.35 11.42 -1.09
N ASN A 244 4.13 10.82 -1.99
CA ASN A 244 4.99 9.69 -1.68
C ASN A 244 6.44 10.05 -1.97
N LEU A 245 7.33 9.57 -1.09
CA LEU A 245 8.77 9.62 -1.31
C LEU A 245 9.26 8.20 -1.57
N ARG A 246 9.99 8.04 -2.67
CA ARG A 246 10.79 6.84 -2.96
C ARG A 246 12.26 7.19 -3.05
N GLU A 247 13.10 6.18 -2.85
CA GLU A 247 14.54 6.29 -2.94
C GLU A 247 15.07 5.48 -4.11
N ILE A 248 16.02 6.06 -4.83
CA ILE A 248 16.81 5.39 -5.86
C ILE A 248 18.30 5.46 -5.50
N PRO A 249 19.16 4.51 -5.95
CA PRO A 249 20.60 4.64 -5.81
C PRO A 249 21.11 5.95 -6.42
N MET A 250 22.06 6.62 -5.75
CA MET A 250 22.68 7.83 -6.31
C MET A 250 23.36 7.57 -7.66
N SER A 251 23.89 6.35 -7.88
CA SER A 251 24.54 5.95 -9.13
C SER A 251 23.57 5.85 -10.32
N SER A 252 22.28 5.70 -10.07
CA SER A 252 21.25 5.59 -11.13
C SER A 252 20.53 6.92 -11.42
N VAL A 253 20.86 8.02 -10.72
CA VAL A 253 20.07 9.27 -10.79
C VAL A 253 19.94 9.83 -12.21
N LEU A 254 21.02 9.83 -12.99
CA LEU A 254 21.00 10.35 -14.36
C LEU A 254 20.11 9.52 -15.29
N GLU A 255 20.13 8.19 -15.13
CA GLU A 255 19.29 7.31 -15.94
C GLU A 255 17.83 7.38 -15.48
N ALA A 256 17.60 7.43 -14.17
CA ALA A 256 16.28 7.64 -13.60
C ALA A 256 15.65 8.95 -14.08
N GLN A 257 16.40 10.05 -14.14
CA GLN A 257 15.89 11.32 -14.67
C GLN A 257 15.42 11.21 -16.12
N LYS A 258 16.10 10.42 -16.97
CA LYS A 258 15.65 10.19 -18.36
C LYS A 258 14.33 9.40 -18.39
N VAL A 259 14.26 8.32 -17.62
CA VAL A 259 13.06 7.47 -17.52
C VAL A 259 11.86 8.27 -16.99
N LEU A 260 12.06 9.02 -15.90
CA LEU A 260 11.04 9.88 -15.32
C LEU A 260 10.59 10.98 -16.28
N LYS A 261 11.52 11.59 -17.04
CA LYS A 261 11.18 12.59 -18.06
C LYS A 261 10.34 11.99 -19.19
N SER A 262 10.67 10.78 -19.65
CA SER A 262 9.86 10.07 -20.65
C SER A 262 8.46 9.73 -20.11
N ALA A 263 8.37 9.30 -18.85
CA ALA A 263 7.10 9.02 -18.18
C ALA A 263 6.20 10.27 -18.07
N MET A 264 6.78 11.42 -17.69
CA MET A 264 6.07 12.71 -17.68
C MET A 264 5.60 13.11 -19.09
N GLY A 265 6.42 12.86 -20.12
CA GLY A 265 6.09 13.18 -21.51
C GLY A 265 4.85 12.46 -22.07
N ILE A 266 4.47 11.33 -21.48
CA ILE A 266 3.26 10.57 -21.86
C ILE A 266 2.16 10.61 -20.78
N GLY A 267 2.33 11.41 -19.73
CA GLY A 267 1.33 11.64 -18.70
C GLY A 267 1.16 10.52 -17.67
N ILE A 268 2.10 9.59 -17.54
CA ILE A 268 2.01 8.48 -16.56
C ILE A 268 2.78 8.75 -15.25
N ALA A 269 3.25 9.98 -15.07
CA ALA A 269 3.84 10.46 -13.85
C ALA A 269 3.85 12.00 -13.82
N ASP A 270 3.81 12.56 -12.62
CA ASP A 270 4.14 13.96 -12.36
C ASP A 270 5.12 14.03 -11.19
N ILE A 271 6.34 14.49 -11.46
CA ILE A 271 7.44 14.46 -10.49
C ILE A 271 7.57 15.82 -9.80
N THR A 272 7.15 15.85 -8.54
CA THR A 272 7.16 17.06 -7.71
C THR A 272 8.57 17.55 -7.40
N ARG A 273 9.48 16.65 -7.02
CA ARG A 273 10.88 17.00 -6.69
C ARG A 273 11.80 15.79 -6.77
N ILE A 274 13.00 15.99 -7.31
CA ILE A 274 14.13 15.08 -7.16
C ILE A 274 15.14 15.77 -6.23
N GLY A 275 15.57 15.06 -5.19
CA GLY A 275 16.53 15.54 -4.21
C GLY A 275 17.98 15.41 -4.68
N GLU A 276 18.89 15.82 -3.81
CA GLU A 276 20.34 15.63 -3.98
C GLU A 276 20.81 14.35 -3.27
N PRO A 277 21.92 13.71 -3.70
CA PRO A 277 22.43 12.50 -3.08
C PRO A 277 22.70 12.65 -1.57
N GLY A 278 22.11 11.75 -0.77
CA GLY A 278 22.27 11.71 0.69
C GLY A 278 21.66 12.89 1.45
N MET A 279 20.91 13.77 0.78
CA MET A 279 20.27 14.93 1.38
C MET A 279 18.77 14.70 1.56
N SER A 280 18.20 15.25 2.63
CA SER A 280 16.75 15.30 2.81
C SER A 280 16.09 16.05 1.65
N VAL A 281 14.90 15.62 1.24
CA VAL A 281 14.11 16.31 0.21
C VAL A 281 12.77 16.71 0.82
N LEU A 282 12.41 18.00 0.70
CA LEU A 282 11.16 18.54 1.25
C LEU A 282 10.96 18.14 2.73
N ASN A 283 12.01 18.31 3.55
CA ASN A 283 12.07 17.93 4.98
C ASN A 283 11.93 16.43 5.30
N ALA A 284 11.85 15.56 4.28
CA ALA A 284 11.83 14.12 4.50
C ALA A 284 13.24 13.50 4.42
N PRO A 285 13.63 12.64 5.37
CA PRO A 285 15.00 12.10 5.46
C PRO A 285 15.26 10.99 4.43
N VAL A 286 16.36 11.12 3.71
CA VAL A 286 16.84 10.18 2.69
C VAL A 286 18.07 9.43 3.20
N ASP A 287 18.16 8.13 2.89
CA ASP A 287 19.27 7.29 3.34
C ASP A 287 20.58 7.63 2.61
N SER A 288 21.71 7.35 3.28
CA SER A 288 23.03 7.56 2.70
C SER A 288 23.21 6.75 1.40
N GLY A 289 23.76 7.39 0.38
CA GLY A 289 23.95 6.78 -0.95
C GLY A 289 22.67 6.68 -1.79
N LYS A 290 21.56 7.26 -1.34
CA LYS A 290 20.28 7.33 -2.06
C LYS A 290 19.95 8.76 -2.49
N VAL A 291 19.02 8.88 -3.43
CA VAL A 291 18.37 10.11 -3.85
C VAL A 291 16.87 9.95 -3.64
N GLY A 292 16.24 10.93 -2.98
CA GLY A 292 14.79 10.97 -2.81
C GLY A 292 14.09 11.51 -4.06
N VAL A 293 13.01 10.84 -4.48
CA VAL A 293 12.10 11.28 -5.54
C VAL A 293 10.71 11.42 -4.93
N VAL A 294 10.14 12.61 -5.02
CA VAL A 294 8.83 12.95 -4.48
C VAL A 294 7.85 13.12 -5.62
N VAL A 295 6.68 12.49 -5.48
CA VAL A 295 5.55 12.63 -6.41
C VAL A 295 4.25 12.78 -5.63
N TYR A 296 3.28 13.49 -6.20
CA TYR A 296 1.93 13.53 -5.64
C TYR A 296 1.27 12.15 -5.69
N ALA A 297 0.41 11.85 -4.74
CA ALA A 297 -0.33 10.60 -4.74
C ALA A 297 -1.50 10.67 -5.74
N GLY A 298 -1.75 9.57 -6.46
CA GLY A 298 -2.92 9.45 -7.34
C GLY A 298 -4.26 9.50 -6.61
N THR A 299 -4.26 9.40 -5.28
CA THR A 299 -5.44 9.53 -4.43
C THR A 299 -5.84 10.98 -4.16
N ASN A 300 -5.01 11.98 -4.50
CA ASN A 300 -5.37 13.41 -4.34
C ASN A 300 -6.67 13.76 -5.09
N ILE A 301 -6.87 13.19 -6.28
CA ILE A 301 -8.08 13.36 -7.09
C ILE A 301 -9.32 13.02 -6.25
N MET A 302 -9.34 11.85 -5.63
CA MET A 302 -10.51 11.37 -4.88
C MET A 302 -10.59 11.95 -3.46
N ALA A 303 -9.47 12.38 -2.88
CA ALA A 303 -9.47 13.16 -1.64
C ALA A 303 -10.18 14.52 -1.85
N ALA A 304 -9.91 15.21 -2.97
CA ALA A 304 -10.62 16.45 -3.31
C ALA A 304 -12.13 16.24 -3.52
N VAL A 305 -12.52 15.12 -4.13
CA VAL A 305 -13.93 14.74 -4.28
C VAL A 305 -14.58 14.56 -2.90
N GLU A 306 -13.91 13.90 -1.96
CA GLU A 306 -14.40 13.76 -0.58
C GLU A 306 -14.49 15.12 0.14
N GLU A 307 -13.51 16.00 -0.03
CA GLU A 307 -13.52 17.37 0.51
C GLU A 307 -14.71 18.20 0.00
N SER A 308 -15.21 17.92 -1.21
CA SER A 308 -16.40 18.58 -1.79
C SER A 308 -17.73 18.15 -1.15
N GLY A 309 -17.69 17.24 -0.17
CA GLY A 309 -18.85 16.71 0.55
C GLY A 309 -19.46 15.44 -0.05
N ILE A 310 -18.82 14.83 -1.05
CA ILE A 310 -19.25 13.55 -1.63
C ILE A 310 -18.70 12.41 -0.76
N ASN A 311 -19.51 11.39 -0.50
CA ASN A 311 -19.05 10.23 0.26
C ASN A 311 -18.22 9.31 -0.65
N VAL A 312 -16.94 9.13 -0.33
CA VAL A 312 -16.01 8.33 -1.13
C VAL A 312 -15.43 7.21 -0.29
N ALA A 313 -15.52 5.97 -0.78
CA ALA A 313 -14.77 4.85 -0.22
C ALA A 313 -13.52 4.58 -1.07
N THR A 314 -12.36 5.07 -0.63
CA THR A 314 -11.08 4.89 -1.35
C THR A 314 -10.28 3.69 -0.84
N PHE A 315 -9.80 2.91 -1.79
CA PHE A 315 -8.91 1.77 -1.64
C PHE A 315 -7.61 2.07 -2.41
N PRO A 316 -6.58 2.57 -1.72
CA PRO A 316 -5.26 2.76 -2.34
C PRO A 316 -4.60 1.41 -2.65
N ILE A 317 -3.72 1.38 -3.66
CA ILE A 317 -2.91 0.20 -4.00
C ILE A 317 -3.81 -1.03 -4.26
N SER A 318 -4.85 -0.84 -5.07
CA SER A 318 -5.88 -1.85 -5.32
C SER A 318 -5.33 -3.02 -6.12
N THR A 319 -5.13 -2.84 -7.42
CA THR A 319 -4.86 -3.94 -8.34
C THR A 319 -4.18 -3.42 -9.60
N ILE A 320 -3.98 -4.30 -10.55
CA ILE A 320 -3.38 -4.02 -11.84
C ILE A 320 -4.45 -3.95 -12.92
N MET A 321 -4.23 -3.06 -13.89
CA MET A 321 -5.12 -2.84 -15.02
C MET A 321 -4.29 -2.63 -16.29
N ASP A 322 -4.79 -3.09 -17.45
CA ASP A 322 -4.17 -2.73 -18.73
C ASP A 322 -4.35 -1.22 -18.93
N PHE A 323 -3.25 -0.52 -19.21
CA PHE A 323 -3.27 0.92 -19.43
C PHE A 323 -4.29 1.35 -20.50
N LYS A 324 -4.56 0.50 -21.50
CA LYS A 324 -5.54 0.77 -22.56
C LYS A 324 -6.98 0.88 -22.06
N GLU A 325 -7.26 0.38 -20.85
CA GLU A 325 -8.58 0.51 -20.22
C GLU A 325 -8.77 1.88 -19.55
N LEU A 326 -7.69 2.64 -19.35
CA LEU A 326 -7.73 3.97 -18.79
C LEU A 326 -7.86 5.02 -19.91
N THR A 327 -8.60 6.09 -19.63
CA THR A 327 -8.76 7.24 -20.53
C THR A 327 -8.29 8.49 -19.80
N ALA A 328 -7.62 9.39 -20.53
CA ALA A 328 -7.28 10.70 -19.98
C ALA A 328 -8.55 11.51 -19.76
N LEU A 329 -8.72 12.04 -18.54
CA LEU A 329 -9.82 12.92 -18.19
C LEU A 329 -9.51 14.39 -18.52
#